data_AF-A0A8T0J4B1-F1
#
_entry.id   AF-A0A8T0J4B1-F1
#
_cell.length_a   1.000
_cell.length_b   1.000
_cell.length_c   1.000
_cell.angle_alpha   90.00
_cell.angle_beta   90.00
_cell.angle_gamma   90.00
#
_symmetry.space_group_name_H-M   'P 1'
#
loop_
_entity.id
_entity.type
_entity.pdbx_description
1 polymer ?
#
loop_
_entity_poly.entity_id
_entity_poly.type
_entity_poly.pdbx_seq_one_letter_code
_entity_poly.pdbx_strand_id
1 'polypeptide(L)'
;MVAVNLGAAHYWLDHLYGAIMHRMRLAPPFFSGGWGGPKLELLEQMSRQLIAQGLAQVSLQHWPPPAINPVWRTVWESRRARLQEGVFTTPCEEMLKQVLPIESQTARVRLLSPRNVPAHETSCVVHLAGTGDHGFDRRLRLGGPLLEKNIATMVLESPYYGKRRPPLQRGARLLCVSDLLLLGRTTIEEARSLLYWLEAAQGYKKLGICGLSMGGVHAAMVGSLHRTPVAILPFLTPHSAAVAFCEGILQYGTAWEVLMRDELLSGSMTREQVVERMRTVLSLTDVTQFPPPKNPNSVIFVAATVILLSILVYFLPFVFVMCCVSSLIHL
;
A
#
# COMPACT_ATOMS: atom_id res chain seq x y z
N MET A 1 18.21 32.33 -23.69
CA MET A 1 18.03 31.59 -22.41
C MET A 1 17.33 30.29 -22.74
N VAL A 2 18.05 29.16 -22.71
CA VAL A 2 17.44 27.85 -22.95
C VAL A 2 16.55 27.56 -21.74
N ALA A 3 15.24 27.49 -21.96
CA ALA A 3 14.31 26.98 -20.97
C ALA A 3 14.62 25.49 -20.78
N VAL A 4 15.54 25.19 -19.86
CA VAL A 4 15.76 23.81 -19.42
C VAL A 4 14.43 23.38 -18.83
N ASN A 5 13.77 22.42 -19.47
CA ASN A 5 12.54 21.83 -18.96
C ASN A 5 12.91 21.11 -17.66
N LEU A 6 12.81 21.84 -16.53
CA LEU A 6 13.27 21.41 -15.22
C LEU A 6 12.68 20.03 -14.86
N GLY A 7 11.42 19.76 -15.24
CA GLY A 7 10.81 18.44 -15.06
C GLY A 7 11.52 17.30 -15.80
N ALA A 8 11.95 17.54 -17.05
CA ALA A 8 12.73 16.56 -17.81
C ALA A 8 14.12 16.34 -17.20
N ALA A 9 14.81 17.43 -16.82
CA ALA A 9 16.11 17.35 -16.15
C ALA A 9 16.04 16.55 -14.84
N HIS A 10 14.97 16.71 -14.07
CA HIS A 10 14.78 15.98 -12.80
C HIS A 10 14.42 14.51 -13.00
N TYR A 11 13.58 14.19 -13.99
CA TYR A 11 13.33 12.80 -14.40
C TYR A 11 14.64 12.07 -14.72
N TRP A 12 15.52 12.72 -15.49
CA TRP A 12 16.85 12.18 -15.80
C TRP A 12 17.72 11.96 -14.56
N LEU A 13 17.65 12.84 -13.55
CA LEU A 13 18.41 12.70 -12.31
C LEU A 13 17.95 11.51 -11.46
N ASP A 14 16.63 11.29 -11.32
CA ASP A 14 16.10 10.12 -10.59
C ASP A 14 16.52 8.81 -11.27
N HIS A 15 16.47 8.76 -12.60
CA HIS A 15 16.93 7.62 -13.38
C HIS A 15 18.45 7.41 -13.26
N LEU A 16 19.25 8.48 -13.29
CA LEU A 16 20.70 8.40 -13.12
C LEU A 16 21.07 7.92 -11.70
N TYR A 17 20.43 8.45 -10.66
CA TYR A 17 20.63 8.02 -9.28
C TYR A 17 20.25 6.54 -9.09
N GLY A 18 19.07 6.14 -9.58
CA GLY A 18 18.62 4.76 -9.55
C GLY A 18 19.59 3.81 -10.27
N ALA A 19 20.03 4.19 -11.46
CA ALA A 19 21.00 3.43 -12.25
C ALA A 19 22.34 3.30 -11.52
N ILE A 20 22.88 4.37 -10.92
CA ILE A 20 24.15 4.34 -10.18
C ILE A 20 24.04 3.46 -8.93
N MET A 21 23.03 3.68 -8.09
CA MET A 21 22.84 2.93 -6.84
C MET A 21 22.70 1.42 -7.09
N HIS A 22 21.98 1.05 -8.15
CA HIS A 22 21.79 -0.35 -8.53
C HIS A 22 23.00 -0.96 -9.25
N ARG A 23 23.68 -0.20 -10.12
CA ARG A 23 24.90 -0.66 -10.80
C ARG A 23 26.06 -0.90 -9.82
N MET A 24 26.12 -0.14 -8.73
CA MET A 24 27.06 -0.37 -7.63
C MET A 24 26.69 -1.58 -6.74
N ARG A 25 25.59 -2.29 -7.01
CA ARG A 25 25.11 -3.46 -6.24
C ARG A 25 24.98 -3.21 -4.73
N LEU A 26 24.71 -1.97 -4.34
CA LEU A 26 24.60 -1.58 -2.92
C LEU A 26 23.36 -2.18 -2.23
N ALA A 27 22.43 -2.77 -3.00
CA ALA A 27 21.28 -3.49 -2.50
C ALA A 27 20.96 -4.69 -3.40
N PRO A 28 20.40 -5.79 -2.86
CA PRO A 28 19.90 -6.89 -3.68
C PRO A 28 18.75 -6.41 -4.58
N PRO A 29 18.57 -7.01 -5.77
CA PRO A 29 17.46 -6.69 -6.64
C PRO A 29 16.13 -7.24 -6.09
N PHE A 30 15.02 -6.64 -6.51
CA PHE A 30 13.69 -7.24 -6.44
C PHE A 30 13.59 -8.45 -7.36
N PHE A 31 12.74 -9.40 -6.97
CA PHE A 31 12.34 -10.55 -7.79
C PHE A 31 13.49 -11.53 -8.09
N SER A 32 14.48 -11.62 -7.20
CA SER A 32 15.62 -12.53 -7.35
C SER A 32 15.24 -14.02 -7.30
N GLY A 33 14.04 -14.35 -6.85
CA GLY A 33 13.42 -15.68 -6.87
C GLY A 33 12.45 -15.91 -8.04
N GLY A 34 12.40 -14.99 -9.02
CA GLY A 34 11.62 -15.18 -10.25
C GLY A 34 10.17 -14.72 -10.17
N TRP A 35 9.30 -15.33 -10.98
CA TRP A 35 7.88 -15.01 -11.07
C TRP A 35 7.09 -15.58 -9.88
N GLY A 36 7.51 -16.73 -9.38
CA GLY A 36 6.88 -17.46 -8.27
C GLY A 36 5.85 -18.51 -8.71
N GLY A 37 5.91 -18.95 -9.98
CA GLY A 37 5.26 -20.16 -10.48
C GLY A 37 3.76 -20.27 -10.17
N PRO A 38 3.28 -21.42 -9.63
CA PRO A 38 1.85 -21.66 -9.40
C PRO A 38 1.14 -20.60 -8.54
N LYS A 39 1.88 -19.96 -7.62
CA LYS A 39 1.35 -18.86 -6.81
C LYS A 39 0.99 -17.65 -7.66
N LEU A 40 1.78 -17.34 -8.68
CA LEU A 40 1.47 -16.26 -9.61
C LEU A 40 0.26 -16.59 -10.48
N GLU A 41 0.20 -17.80 -11.01
CA GLU A 41 -0.92 -18.27 -11.84
C GLU A 41 -2.25 -18.18 -11.08
N LEU A 42 -2.26 -18.63 -9.83
CA LEU A 42 -3.41 -18.51 -8.94
C LEU A 42 -3.86 -17.04 -8.80
N LEU A 43 -2.93 -16.12 -8.55
CA LEU A 43 -3.24 -14.71 -8.35
C LEU A 43 -3.77 -14.04 -9.62
N GLU A 44 -3.21 -14.40 -10.78
CA GLU A 44 -3.70 -13.94 -12.07
C GLU A 44 -5.12 -14.44 -12.33
N GLN A 45 -5.39 -15.73 -12.08
CA GLN A 45 -6.73 -16.29 -12.23
C GLN A 45 -7.75 -15.60 -11.32
N MET A 46 -7.44 -15.47 -10.01
CA MET A 46 -8.31 -14.80 -9.05
C MET A 46 -8.59 -13.35 -9.46
N SER A 47 -7.55 -12.60 -9.84
CA SER A 47 -7.69 -11.19 -10.19
C SER A 47 -8.49 -11.00 -11.48
N ARG A 48 -8.24 -11.83 -12.51
CA ARG A 48 -9.01 -11.80 -13.77
C ARG A 48 -10.48 -12.13 -13.52
N GLN A 49 -10.77 -13.11 -12.66
CA GLN A 49 -12.14 -13.47 -12.30
C GLN A 49 -12.85 -12.30 -11.59
N LEU A 50 -12.19 -11.64 -10.63
CA LEU A 50 -12.74 -10.49 -9.92
C LEU A 50 -13.01 -9.30 -10.86
N ILE A 51 -12.10 -9.04 -11.79
CA ILE A 51 -12.28 -7.98 -12.80
C ILE A 51 -13.44 -8.33 -13.73
N ALA A 52 -13.51 -9.56 -14.23
CA ALA A 52 -14.57 -10.01 -15.13
C ALA A 52 -15.97 -10.00 -14.48
N GLN A 53 -16.06 -10.30 -13.18
CA GLN A 53 -17.30 -10.20 -12.40
C GLN A 53 -17.66 -8.76 -12.01
N GLY A 54 -16.78 -7.79 -12.27
CA GLY A 54 -16.92 -6.40 -11.90
C GLY A 54 -16.62 -6.13 -10.43
N LEU A 55 -15.49 -5.46 -10.16
CA LEU A 55 -14.98 -5.21 -8.80
C LEU A 55 -16.01 -4.53 -7.88
N ALA A 56 -16.82 -3.60 -8.41
CA ALA A 56 -17.87 -2.93 -7.65
C ALA A 56 -18.99 -3.88 -7.22
N GLN A 57 -19.42 -4.77 -8.11
CA GLN A 57 -20.49 -5.73 -7.86
C GLN A 57 -20.02 -6.80 -6.87
N VAL A 58 -18.82 -7.34 -7.07
CA VAL A 58 -18.21 -8.30 -6.15
C VAL A 58 -18.06 -7.71 -4.75
N SER A 59 -17.59 -6.46 -4.64
CA SER A 59 -17.44 -5.79 -3.35
C SER A 59 -18.78 -5.60 -2.62
N LEU A 60 -19.87 -5.34 -3.35
CA LEU A 60 -21.20 -5.20 -2.78
C LEU A 60 -21.81 -6.55 -2.36
N GLN A 61 -21.57 -7.60 -3.13
CA GLN A 61 -22.04 -8.97 -2.82
C GLN A 61 -21.38 -9.53 -1.56
N HIS A 62 -20.09 -9.25 -1.36
CA HIS A 62 -19.31 -9.71 -0.20
C HIS A 62 -19.25 -8.66 0.92
N TRP A 63 -20.34 -7.90 1.12
CA TRP A 63 -20.47 -6.95 2.22
C TRP A 63 -21.33 -7.54 3.36
N PRO A 64 -20.89 -7.46 4.63
CA PRO A 64 -19.66 -6.83 5.13
C PRO A 64 -18.40 -7.66 4.81
N PRO A 65 -17.20 -7.04 4.79
CA PRO A 65 -15.95 -7.80 4.68
C PRO A 65 -15.80 -8.79 5.85
N PRO A 66 -14.95 -9.82 5.71
CA PRO A 66 -14.79 -10.83 6.76
C PRO A 66 -14.44 -10.19 8.10
N ALA A 67 -15.15 -10.60 9.16
CA ALA A 67 -14.97 -10.04 10.49
C ALA A 67 -13.56 -10.33 11.03
N ILE A 68 -12.98 -9.33 11.68
CA ILE A 68 -11.70 -9.45 12.39
C ILE A 68 -11.92 -9.18 13.88
N ASN A 69 -11.12 -9.85 14.71
CA ASN A 69 -11.13 -9.68 16.16
C ASN A 69 -9.72 -9.34 16.65
N PRO A 70 -9.28 -8.07 16.53
CA PRO A 70 -7.95 -7.68 16.98
C PRO A 70 -7.80 -7.80 18.49
N VAL A 71 -6.75 -8.48 18.92
CA VAL A 71 -6.32 -8.55 20.32
C VAL A 71 -5.38 -7.38 20.60
N TRP A 72 -5.75 -6.54 21.56
CA TRP A 72 -5.06 -5.27 21.83
C TRP A 72 -4.20 -5.31 23.09
N ARG A 73 -3.07 -4.61 23.03
CA ARG A 73 -2.29 -4.21 24.20
C ARG A 73 -2.00 -2.72 24.17
N THR A 74 -2.00 -2.07 25.32
CA THR A 74 -1.56 -0.68 25.43
C THR A 74 -0.04 -0.64 25.38
N VAL A 75 0.51 0.11 24.42
CA VAL A 75 1.96 0.34 24.28
C VAL A 75 2.38 1.56 25.09
N TRP A 76 1.55 2.60 25.03
CA TRP A 76 1.79 3.87 25.72
C TRP A 76 0.47 4.59 25.97
N GLU A 77 0.40 5.36 27.06
CA GLU A 77 -0.76 6.17 27.38
C GLU A 77 -0.33 7.47 28.07
N SER A 78 -1.11 8.53 27.85
CA SER A 78 -1.00 9.82 28.53
C SER A 78 -2.38 10.35 28.94
N ARG A 79 -2.42 11.59 29.45
CA ARG A 79 -3.69 12.28 29.72
C ARG A 79 -4.49 12.62 28.45
N ARG A 80 -3.83 12.75 27.30
CA ARG A 80 -4.45 13.24 26.05
C ARG A 80 -4.65 12.14 25.00
N ALA A 81 -3.75 11.16 24.97
CA ALA A 81 -3.73 10.15 23.91
C ALA A 81 -3.33 8.77 24.42
N ARG A 82 -3.71 7.75 23.65
CA ARG A 82 -3.36 6.35 23.88
C ARG A 82 -2.82 5.74 22.60
N LEU A 83 -1.76 4.95 22.73
CA LEU A 83 -1.21 4.11 21.67
C LEU A 83 -1.42 2.65 22.03
N GLN A 84 -2.17 1.94 21.19
CA GLN A 84 -2.41 0.51 21.33
C GLN A 84 -1.80 -0.24 20.15
N GLU A 85 -1.36 -1.47 20.38
CA GLU A 85 -0.93 -2.40 19.34
C GLU A 85 -1.90 -3.57 19.30
N GLY A 86 -2.41 -3.87 18.11
CA GLY A 86 -3.38 -4.92 17.85
C GLY A 86 -2.78 -5.99 16.95
N VAL A 87 -3.19 -7.23 17.16
CA VAL A 87 -2.88 -8.37 16.28
C VAL A 87 -4.14 -9.16 15.96
N PHE A 88 -4.26 -9.64 14.72
CA PHE A 88 -5.36 -10.51 14.28
C PHE A 88 -4.90 -11.39 13.13
N THR A 89 -5.55 -12.55 12.95
CA THR A 89 -5.33 -13.38 11.77
C THR A 89 -5.89 -12.67 10.53
N THR A 90 -5.14 -12.71 9.42
CA THR A 90 -5.56 -12.07 8.17
C THR A 90 -6.94 -12.57 7.72
N PRO A 91 -7.85 -11.67 7.26
CA PRO A 91 -9.20 -12.04 6.80
C PRO A 91 -9.21 -12.67 5.41
N CYS A 92 -8.06 -12.85 4.78
CA CYS A 92 -7.96 -13.45 3.46
C CYS A 92 -8.54 -14.88 3.41
N GLU A 93 -8.98 -15.28 2.22
CA GLU A 93 -9.46 -16.64 1.96
C GLU A 93 -8.37 -17.69 2.25
N GLU A 94 -8.79 -18.90 2.67
CA GLU A 94 -7.86 -19.98 3.04
C GLU A 94 -6.85 -20.30 1.95
N MET A 95 -7.28 -20.30 0.69
CA MET A 95 -6.40 -20.52 -0.46
C MET A 95 -5.28 -19.48 -0.53
N LEU A 96 -5.57 -18.21 -0.22
CA LEU A 96 -4.56 -17.15 -0.19
C LEU A 96 -3.64 -17.31 1.02
N LYS A 97 -4.18 -17.70 2.19
CA LYS A 97 -3.37 -17.95 3.40
C LYS A 97 -2.35 -19.06 3.18
N GLN A 98 -2.72 -20.12 2.46
CA GLN A 98 -1.83 -21.25 2.16
C GLN A 98 -0.58 -20.83 1.36
N VAL A 99 -0.71 -19.82 0.48
CA VAL A 99 0.41 -19.32 -0.33
C VAL A 99 1.08 -18.08 0.27
N LEU A 100 0.53 -17.54 1.37
CA LEU A 100 1.10 -16.42 2.12
C LEU A 100 2.15 -16.93 3.11
N PRO A 101 3.31 -16.26 3.25
CA PRO A 101 4.28 -16.61 4.28
C PRO A 101 3.65 -16.61 5.67
N ILE A 102 4.06 -17.55 6.51
CA ILE A 102 3.47 -17.74 7.85
C ILE A 102 3.58 -16.48 8.70
N GLU A 103 4.69 -15.73 8.58
CA GLU A 103 4.92 -14.46 9.27
C GLU A 103 3.92 -13.38 8.83
N SER A 104 3.39 -13.49 7.62
CA SER A 104 2.41 -12.56 7.04
C SER A 104 0.96 -12.97 7.30
N GLN A 105 0.68 -14.16 7.84
CA GLN A 105 -0.70 -14.58 8.15
C GLN A 105 -1.30 -13.89 9.38
N THR A 106 -0.46 -13.30 10.24
CA THR A 106 -0.91 -12.46 11.36
C THR A 106 -0.71 -10.99 11.02
N ALA A 107 -1.82 -10.27 10.89
CA ALA A 107 -1.83 -8.82 10.72
C ALA A 107 -1.44 -8.12 12.03
N ARG A 108 -0.74 -6.99 11.90
CA ARG A 108 -0.31 -6.17 13.04
C ARG A 108 -0.65 -4.71 12.78
N VAL A 109 -1.30 -4.08 13.75
CA VAL A 109 -1.74 -2.69 13.68
C VAL A 109 -1.30 -1.92 14.91
N ARG A 110 -1.15 -0.61 14.79
CA ARG A 110 -1.12 0.31 15.92
C ARG A 110 -2.16 1.39 15.77
N LEU A 111 -2.89 1.70 16.83
CA LEU A 111 -3.89 2.75 16.87
C LEU A 111 -3.43 3.82 17.87
N LEU A 112 -3.18 5.01 17.35
CA LEU A 112 -2.96 6.22 18.13
C LEU A 112 -4.26 7.02 18.15
N SER A 113 -4.90 7.15 19.31
CA SER A 113 -6.21 7.79 19.46
C SER A 113 -6.24 8.81 20.60
N PRO A 114 -7.13 9.82 20.53
CA PRO A 114 -7.40 10.70 21.67
C PRO A 114 -8.08 9.91 22.79
N ARG A 115 -7.79 10.28 24.05
CA ARG A 115 -8.30 9.54 25.22
C ARG A 115 -9.67 10.03 25.70
N ASN A 116 -9.90 11.33 25.65
CA ASN A 116 -11.06 11.97 26.28
C ASN A 116 -12.11 12.42 25.25
N VAL A 117 -12.01 11.95 24.01
CA VAL A 117 -12.96 12.25 22.94
C VAL A 117 -13.63 10.94 22.53
N PRO A 118 -14.96 10.85 22.51
CA PRO A 118 -15.66 9.67 22.04
C PRO A 118 -15.30 9.30 20.59
N ALA A 119 -15.34 8.01 20.25
CA ALA A 119 -15.01 7.54 18.91
C ALA A 119 -15.91 8.13 17.82
N HIS A 120 -17.18 8.38 18.12
CA HIS A 120 -18.13 8.95 17.14
C HIS A 120 -17.87 10.44 16.84
N GLU A 121 -17.15 11.15 17.70
CA GLU A 121 -16.68 12.53 17.50
C GLU A 121 -15.23 12.58 16.99
N THR A 122 -14.56 11.43 16.93
CA THR A 122 -13.18 11.30 16.45
C THR A 122 -13.19 10.81 15.01
N SER A 123 -12.38 11.40 14.13
CA SER A 123 -12.14 10.80 12.81
C SER A 123 -11.01 9.78 12.91
N CYS A 124 -10.99 8.72 12.10
CA CYS A 124 -9.87 7.77 12.10
C CYS A 124 -9.34 7.52 10.69
N VAL A 125 -8.03 7.64 10.51
CA VAL A 125 -7.39 7.38 9.22
C VAL A 125 -6.48 6.16 9.31
N VAL A 126 -6.67 5.22 8.39
CA VAL A 126 -5.84 4.02 8.24
C VAL A 126 -4.68 4.34 7.30
N HIS A 127 -3.45 4.16 7.77
CA HIS A 127 -2.23 4.46 7.05
C HIS A 127 -1.61 3.15 6.51
N LEU A 128 -1.50 3.05 5.19
CA LEU A 128 -0.89 1.92 4.49
C LEU A 128 0.58 2.17 4.17
N ALA A 129 1.38 1.10 4.24
CA ALA A 129 2.83 1.20 4.10
C ALA A 129 3.25 1.37 2.64
N GLY A 130 4.21 2.24 2.39
CA GLY A 130 4.93 2.30 1.12
C GLY A 130 6.01 1.22 1.01
N THR A 131 6.69 1.16 -0.13
CA THR A 131 7.79 0.20 -0.33
C THR A 131 8.91 0.40 0.70
N GLY A 132 9.23 -0.66 1.44
CA GLY A 132 10.27 -0.65 2.48
C GLY A 132 9.92 0.11 3.76
N ASP A 133 8.66 0.51 3.94
CA ASP A 133 8.17 1.08 5.19
C ASP A 133 7.93 -0.03 6.23
N HIS A 134 9.01 -0.39 6.92
CA HIS A 134 9.01 -1.41 7.96
C HIS A 134 8.50 -0.86 9.30
N GLY A 135 7.69 -1.65 10.01
CA GLY A 135 7.15 -1.25 11.30
C GLY A 135 6.08 -0.16 11.19
N PHE A 136 5.99 0.65 12.24
CA PHE A 136 4.92 1.65 12.41
C PHE A 136 5.45 3.09 12.50
N ASP A 137 6.71 3.27 12.89
CA ASP A 137 7.18 4.53 13.48
C ASP A 137 7.16 5.69 12.49
N ARG A 138 7.51 5.45 11.22
CA ARG A 138 7.48 6.47 10.17
C ARG A 138 6.09 7.06 9.99
N ARG A 139 5.06 6.20 9.95
CA ARG A 139 3.66 6.61 9.79
C ARG A 139 3.06 7.18 11.08
N LEU A 140 3.46 6.66 12.25
CA LEU A 140 3.01 7.19 13.54
C LEU A 140 3.50 8.63 13.81
N ARG A 141 4.64 9.03 13.25
CA ARG A 141 5.10 10.44 13.31
C ARG A 141 4.12 11.41 12.67
N LEU A 142 3.33 10.97 11.69
CA LEU A 142 2.27 11.79 11.07
C LEU A 142 1.02 11.89 11.98
N GLY A 143 0.88 10.99 12.96
CA GLY A 143 -0.30 10.94 13.83
C GLY A 143 -0.30 12.00 14.93
N GLY A 144 0.87 12.50 15.35
CA GLY A 144 0.96 13.55 16.38
C GLY A 144 0.16 14.81 16.02
N PRO A 145 0.44 15.45 14.86
CA PRO A 145 -0.33 16.61 14.40
C PRO A 145 -1.81 16.30 14.12
N LEU A 146 -2.14 15.07 13.70
CA LEU A 146 -3.52 14.65 13.47
C LEU A 146 -4.32 14.53 14.77
N LEU A 147 -3.70 14.06 15.85
CA LEU A 147 -4.33 14.00 17.17
C LEU A 147 -4.80 15.37 17.66
N GLU A 148 -4.05 16.44 17.37
CA GLU A 148 -4.44 17.82 17.71
C GLU A 148 -5.72 18.28 17.01
N LYS A 149 -6.14 17.56 15.97
CA LYS A 149 -7.37 17.79 15.21
C LYS A 149 -8.47 16.75 15.52
N ASN A 150 -8.33 15.98 16.60
CA ASN A 150 -9.20 14.85 16.94
C ASN A 150 -9.27 13.79 15.82
N ILE A 151 -8.14 13.55 15.15
CA ILE A 151 -8.00 12.51 14.14
C ILE A 151 -7.09 11.41 14.71
N ALA A 152 -7.65 10.23 14.92
CA ALA A 152 -6.92 9.02 15.27
C ALA A 152 -6.16 8.48 14.05
N THR A 153 -5.01 7.88 14.30
CA THR A 153 -4.14 7.29 13.29
C THR A 153 -4.01 5.79 13.55
N MET A 154 -4.55 4.98 12.64
CA MET A 154 -4.29 3.54 12.63
C MET A 154 -3.24 3.20 11.58
N VAL A 155 -2.19 2.50 11.96
CA VAL A 155 -1.09 2.11 11.07
C VAL A 155 -1.07 0.59 10.92
N LEU A 156 -1.25 0.10 9.69
CA LEU A 156 -1.18 -1.33 9.36
C LEU A 156 0.22 -1.72 8.90
N GLU A 157 0.93 -2.59 9.62
CA GLU A 157 2.20 -3.15 9.12
C GLU A 157 1.90 -4.08 7.94
N SER A 158 2.36 -3.75 6.74
CA SER A 158 2.08 -4.57 5.55
C SER A 158 2.74 -5.96 5.66
N PRO A 159 2.13 -6.99 5.04
CA PRO A 159 2.80 -8.28 4.85
C PRO A 159 4.13 -8.09 4.13
N TYR A 160 5.06 -9.01 4.35
CA TYR A 160 6.45 -8.94 3.88
C TYR A 160 7.32 -7.82 4.48
N TYR A 161 6.81 -7.00 5.41
CA TYR A 161 7.58 -5.93 6.05
C TYR A 161 7.65 -6.07 7.58
N GLY A 162 8.72 -5.50 8.16
CA GLY A 162 8.93 -5.47 9.61
C GLY A 162 8.83 -6.86 10.22
N LYS A 163 7.92 -7.06 11.17
CA LYS A 163 7.75 -8.37 11.82
C LYS A 163 7.03 -9.41 10.94
N ARG A 164 6.44 -9.00 9.82
CA ARG A 164 5.74 -9.86 8.87
C ARG A 164 6.62 -10.29 7.69
N ARG A 165 7.92 -9.98 7.74
CA ARG A 165 8.88 -10.26 6.66
C ARG A 165 9.37 -11.71 6.70
N PRO A 166 9.31 -12.47 5.58
CA PRO A 166 9.89 -13.80 5.49
C PRO A 166 11.41 -13.80 5.75
N PRO A 167 11.97 -14.86 6.37
CA PRO A 167 13.39 -14.91 6.75
C PRO A 167 14.37 -14.73 5.58
N LEU A 168 14.03 -15.26 4.40
CA LEU A 168 14.90 -15.19 3.21
C LEU A 168 14.86 -13.82 2.52
N GLN A 169 13.88 -12.97 2.85
CA GLN A 169 13.74 -11.65 2.24
C GLN A 169 14.71 -10.64 2.87
N ARG A 170 15.49 -9.95 2.03
CA ARG A 170 16.41 -8.89 2.47
C ARG A 170 15.77 -7.51 2.35
N GLY A 171 15.52 -6.88 3.49
CA GLY A 171 14.92 -5.55 3.55
C GLY A 171 13.55 -5.53 2.86
N ALA A 172 13.37 -4.58 1.95
CA ALA A 172 12.13 -4.39 1.18
C ALA A 172 12.05 -5.22 -0.11
N ARG A 173 13.09 -5.99 -0.45
CA ARG A 173 13.25 -6.61 -1.77
C ARG A 173 12.50 -7.93 -1.81
N LEU A 174 11.24 -7.88 -2.25
CA LEU A 174 10.39 -9.06 -2.47
C LEU A 174 11.10 -10.08 -3.36
N LEU A 175 10.98 -11.36 -3.03
CA LEU A 175 11.72 -12.43 -3.71
C LEU A 175 11.09 -12.80 -5.03
N CYS A 176 9.76 -12.82 -5.12
CA CYS A 176 9.03 -13.20 -6.34
C CYS A 176 8.05 -12.09 -6.77
N VAL A 177 7.71 -12.04 -8.07
CA VAL A 177 6.68 -11.12 -8.58
C VAL A 177 5.33 -11.38 -7.90
N SER A 178 4.99 -12.66 -7.69
CA SER A 178 3.79 -13.05 -6.93
C SER A 178 3.77 -12.58 -5.48
N ASP A 179 4.93 -12.34 -4.83
CA ASP A 179 4.96 -11.76 -3.48
C ASP A 179 4.39 -10.34 -3.46
N LEU A 180 4.61 -9.56 -4.53
CA LEU A 180 4.09 -8.20 -4.65
C LEU A 180 2.56 -8.21 -4.74
N LEU A 181 2.01 -9.12 -5.55
CA LEU A 181 0.56 -9.27 -5.69
C LEU A 181 -0.07 -9.81 -4.39
N LEU A 182 0.55 -10.78 -3.71
CA LEU A 182 0.09 -11.23 -2.39
C LEU A 182 0.12 -10.11 -1.36
N LEU A 183 1.20 -9.32 -1.35
CA LEU A 183 1.32 -8.18 -0.44
C LEU A 183 0.14 -7.23 -0.64
N GLY A 184 -0.14 -6.85 -1.90
CA GLY A 184 -1.23 -5.95 -2.23
C GLY A 184 -2.60 -6.53 -1.87
N ARG A 185 -2.91 -7.74 -2.34
CA ARG A 185 -4.19 -8.42 -2.06
C ARG A 185 -4.46 -8.51 -0.56
N THR A 186 -3.47 -8.96 0.22
CA THR A 186 -3.59 -9.11 1.67
C THR A 186 -3.77 -7.76 2.36
N THR A 187 -3.01 -6.74 1.96
CA THR A 187 -3.14 -5.38 2.52
C THR A 187 -4.52 -4.79 2.27
N ILE A 188 -5.09 -5.00 1.08
CA ILE A 188 -6.42 -4.50 0.71
C ILE A 188 -7.50 -5.16 1.56
N GLU A 189 -7.48 -6.49 1.70
CA GLU A 189 -8.48 -7.21 2.49
C GLU A 189 -8.40 -6.89 4.00
N GLU A 190 -7.19 -6.78 4.55
CA GLU A 190 -6.97 -6.35 5.93
C GLU A 190 -7.47 -4.92 6.16
N ALA A 191 -7.17 -4.00 5.26
CA ALA A 191 -7.60 -2.60 5.37
C ALA A 191 -9.12 -2.45 5.26
N ARG A 192 -9.78 -3.18 4.35
CA ARG A 192 -11.24 -3.21 4.22
C ARG A 192 -11.90 -3.68 5.53
N SER A 193 -11.37 -4.75 6.10
CA SER A 193 -11.88 -5.33 7.35
C SER A 193 -11.62 -4.41 8.55
N LEU A 194 -10.49 -3.71 8.58
CA LEU A 194 -10.17 -2.71 9.60
C LEU A 194 -11.09 -1.48 9.54
N LEU A 195 -11.38 -0.96 8.34
CA LEU A 195 -12.33 0.14 8.19
C LEU A 195 -13.73 -0.25 8.70
N TYR A 196 -14.20 -1.44 8.32
CA TYR A 196 -15.47 -1.94 8.82
C TYR A 196 -15.46 -2.15 10.34
N TRP A 197 -14.38 -2.71 10.89
CA TRP A 197 -14.23 -2.89 12.35
C TRP A 197 -14.22 -1.55 13.11
N LEU A 198 -13.55 -0.52 12.57
CA LEU A 198 -13.58 0.82 13.17
C LEU A 198 -14.99 1.41 13.21
N GLU A 199 -15.76 1.26 12.13
CA GLU A 199 -17.13 1.76 12.07
C GLU A 199 -18.05 0.96 12.99
N ALA A 200 -18.11 -0.37 12.79
CA ALA A 200 -19.10 -1.24 13.39
C ALA A 200 -18.79 -1.58 14.85
N ALA A 201 -17.53 -1.84 15.19
CA ALA A 201 -17.14 -2.29 16.54
C ALA A 201 -16.58 -1.16 17.42
N GLN A 202 -15.94 -0.14 16.84
CA GLN A 202 -15.39 0.98 17.62
C GLN A 202 -16.25 2.25 17.58
N GLY A 203 -17.19 2.36 16.63
CA GLY A 203 -18.14 3.47 16.56
C GLY A 203 -17.62 4.75 15.92
N TYR A 204 -16.49 4.70 15.21
CA TYR A 204 -16.01 5.84 14.41
C TYR A 204 -17.00 6.16 13.28
N LYS A 205 -17.27 7.45 13.04
CA LYS A 205 -18.23 7.90 12.01
C LYS A 205 -17.57 8.50 10.77
N LYS A 206 -16.39 9.10 10.92
CA LYS A 206 -15.61 9.64 9.80
C LYS A 206 -14.33 8.85 9.65
N LEU A 207 -14.25 8.09 8.55
CA LEU A 207 -13.14 7.21 8.26
C LEU A 207 -12.35 7.69 7.04
N GLY A 208 -11.04 7.50 7.10
CA GLY A 208 -10.15 7.74 5.99
C GLY A 208 -9.14 6.63 5.79
N ILE A 209 -8.55 6.60 4.61
CA ILE A 209 -7.43 5.74 4.28
C ILE A 209 -6.41 6.50 3.44
N CYS A 210 -5.14 6.31 3.76
CA CYS A 210 -4.04 6.98 3.10
C CYS A 210 -2.84 6.06 2.93
N GLY A 211 -1.91 6.45 2.07
CA GLY A 211 -0.64 5.76 1.95
C GLY A 211 0.30 6.42 0.96
N LEU A 212 1.58 6.10 1.09
CA LEU A 212 2.63 6.63 0.23
C LEU A 212 3.03 5.61 -0.84
N SER A 213 3.18 6.05 -2.08
CA SER A 213 3.58 5.21 -3.22
C SER A 213 2.70 3.96 -3.33
N MET A 214 3.26 2.75 -3.17
CA MET A 214 2.51 1.50 -3.11
C MET A 214 1.35 1.53 -2.10
N GLY A 215 1.54 2.14 -0.92
CA GLY A 215 0.48 2.26 0.07
C GLY A 215 -0.68 3.13 -0.40
N GLY A 216 -0.41 4.14 -1.23
CA GLY A 216 -1.46 4.98 -1.80
C GLY A 216 -2.23 4.28 -2.93
N VAL A 217 -1.58 3.40 -3.70
CA VAL A 217 -2.27 2.51 -4.66
C VAL A 217 -3.31 1.68 -3.91
N HIS A 218 -2.90 1.02 -2.83
CA HIS A 218 -3.81 0.24 -2.00
C HIS A 218 -4.89 1.10 -1.33
N ALA A 219 -4.57 2.32 -0.90
CA ALA A 219 -5.55 3.23 -0.30
C ALA A 219 -6.64 3.61 -1.31
N ALA A 220 -6.26 3.92 -2.55
CA ALA A 220 -7.19 4.19 -3.64
C ALA A 220 -8.10 2.99 -3.93
N MET A 221 -7.52 1.79 -4.04
CA MET A 221 -8.29 0.55 -4.23
C MET A 221 -9.25 0.27 -3.09
N VAL A 222 -8.80 0.33 -1.83
CA VAL A 222 -9.66 0.08 -0.67
C VAL A 222 -10.80 1.10 -0.61
N GLY A 223 -10.51 2.38 -0.80
CA GLY A 223 -11.50 3.45 -0.76
C GLY A 223 -12.52 3.38 -1.91
N SER A 224 -12.08 3.03 -3.12
CA SER A 224 -12.99 2.81 -4.27
C SER A 224 -13.98 1.68 -4.03
N LEU A 225 -13.55 0.63 -3.33
CA LEU A 225 -14.36 -0.55 -3.05
C LEU A 225 -15.18 -0.41 -1.77
N HIS A 226 -15.06 0.68 -1.01
CA HIS A 226 -15.81 0.87 0.23
C HIS A 226 -17.27 1.21 -0.06
N ARG A 227 -18.18 0.72 0.79
CA ARG A 227 -19.64 0.87 0.57
C ARG A 227 -20.10 2.31 0.83
N THR A 228 -19.57 2.94 1.87
CA THR A 228 -19.87 4.31 2.27
C THR A 228 -18.76 5.26 1.83
N PRO A 229 -19.01 6.59 1.78
CA PRO A 229 -17.95 7.56 1.56
C PRO A 229 -16.84 7.47 2.62
N VAL A 230 -15.60 7.44 2.15
CA VAL A 230 -14.38 7.53 2.99
C VAL A 230 -13.44 8.58 2.43
N ALA A 231 -12.64 9.18 3.30
CA ALA A 231 -11.55 10.07 2.93
C ALA A 231 -10.44 9.23 2.29
N ILE A 232 -9.98 9.59 1.09
CA ILE A 232 -8.94 8.83 0.39
C ILE A 232 -7.77 9.77 0.07
N LEU A 233 -6.59 9.43 0.55
CA LEU A 233 -5.38 10.23 0.38
C LEU A 233 -4.22 9.39 -0.20
N PRO A 234 -4.20 9.17 -1.53
CA PRO A 234 -3.07 8.56 -2.22
C PRO A 234 -1.96 9.60 -2.36
N PHE A 235 -0.80 9.32 -1.76
CA PHE A 235 0.30 10.27 -1.65
C PHE A 235 1.50 9.79 -2.46
N LEU A 236 1.99 10.61 -3.41
CA LEU A 236 3.10 10.28 -4.31
C LEU A 236 2.96 8.89 -4.96
N THR A 237 1.77 8.65 -5.50
CA THR A 237 1.28 7.31 -5.86
C THR A 237 1.25 7.15 -7.38
N PRO A 238 1.88 6.10 -7.95
CA PRO A 238 1.66 5.74 -9.36
C PRO A 238 0.25 5.14 -9.53
N HIS A 239 -0.33 5.18 -10.73
CA HIS A 239 -1.62 4.53 -10.94
C HIS A 239 -1.53 2.98 -10.91
N SER A 240 -0.33 2.42 -11.08
CA SER A 240 -0.07 0.97 -11.08
C SER A 240 1.37 0.67 -10.66
N ALA A 241 1.61 -0.52 -10.12
CA ALA A 241 2.95 -1.04 -9.91
C ALA A 241 3.73 -1.20 -11.24
N ALA A 242 3.03 -1.40 -12.37
CA ALA A 242 3.64 -1.49 -13.69
C ALA A 242 4.49 -0.24 -14.01
N VAL A 243 3.99 0.95 -13.68
CA VAL A 243 4.71 2.21 -13.87
C VAL A 243 6.03 2.20 -13.09
N ALA A 244 5.99 1.77 -11.83
CA ALA A 244 7.18 1.78 -10.97
C ALA A 244 8.26 0.80 -11.46
N PHE A 245 7.86 -0.40 -11.90
CA PHE A 245 8.78 -1.50 -12.25
C PHE A 245 9.18 -1.54 -13.73
N CYS A 246 8.33 -1.12 -14.65
CA CYS A 246 8.61 -1.18 -16.09
C CYS A 246 9.17 0.13 -16.65
N GLU A 247 8.79 1.27 -16.07
CA GLU A 247 9.11 2.60 -16.61
C GLU A 247 9.82 3.50 -15.60
N GLY A 248 9.63 3.26 -14.30
CA GLY A 248 10.17 4.06 -13.21
C GLY A 248 11.50 3.54 -12.65
N ILE A 249 11.91 4.12 -11.53
CA ILE A 249 13.22 3.88 -10.91
C ILE A 249 13.43 2.43 -10.44
N LEU A 250 12.35 1.69 -10.13
CA LEU A 250 12.48 0.31 -9.67
C LEU A 250 12.91 -0.64 -10.78
N GLN A 251 12.81 -0.25 -12.05
CA GLN A 251 13.31 -1.04 -13.17
C GLN A 251 14.81 -1.35 -13.01
N TYR A 252 15.62 -0.42 -12.51
CA TYR A 252 17.06 -0.65 -12.33
C TYR A 252 17.35 -1.63 -11.19
N GLY A 253 16.40 -1.77 -10.26
CA GLY A 253 16.49 -2.65 -9.11
C GLY A 253 15.81 -3.99 -9.30
N THR A 254 15.40 -4.37 -10.50
CA THR A 254 14.71 -5.64 -10.76
C THR A 254 15.65 -6.69 -11.33
N ALA A 255 15.53 -7.94 -10.88
CA ALA A 255 16.33 -9.07 -11.32
C ALA A 255 15.87 -9.60 -12.69
N TRP A 256 15.96 -8.77 -13.74
CA TRP A 256 15.48 -9.11 -15.07
C TRP A 256 16.11 -10.36 -15.66
N GLU A 257 17.41 -10.57 -15.42
CA GLU A 257 18.13 -11.78 -15.84
C GLU A 257 17.58 -13.06 -15.21
N VAL A 258 17.04 -12.97 -13.99
CA VAL A 258 16.37 -14.12 -13.34
C VAL A 258 15.02 -14.35 -14.00
N LEU A 259 14.24 -13.29 -14.20
CA LEU A 259 12.91 -13.37 -14.81
C LEU A 259 12.93 -13.86 -16.27
N MET A 260 14.02 -13.63 -16.99
CA MET A 260 14.25 -14.15 -18.35
C MET A 260 14.59 -15.65 -18.38
N ARG A 261 15.11 -16.21 -17.27
CA ARG A 261 15.54 -17.61 -17.17
C ARG A 261 14.53 -18.53 -16.49
N ASP A 262 13.54 -17.97 -15.80
CA ASP A 262 12.57 -18.73 -15.00
C ASP A 262 11.68 -19.62 -15.91
N GLU A 263 11.55 -20.89 -15.54
CA GLU A 263 11.41 -22.07 -16.42
C GLU A 263 10.02 -22.32 -17.06
N LEU A 264 9.03 -21.44 -16.85
CA LEU A 264 7.63 -21.71 -17.24
C LEU A 264 7.24 -21.25 -18.65
N LEU A 265 8.09 -20.50 -19.35
CA LEU A 265 7.80 -19.99 -20.69
C LEU A 265 8.85 -20.48 -21.69
N SER A 266 8.76 -21.74 -22.12
CA SER A 266 9.25 -22.26 -23.41
C SER A 266 10.43 -21.51 -24.07
N GLY A 267 11.62 -21.55 -23.47
CA GLY A 267 12.86 -20.93 -23.97
C GLY A 267 13.21 -19.60 -23.29
N SER A 268 14.46 -19.14 -23.40
CA SER A 268 14.84 -17.85 -22.78
C SER A 268 14.06 -16.70 -23.43
N MET A 269 13.29 -15.96 -22.64
CA MET A 269 12.56 -14.79 -23.12
C MET A 269 13.52 -13.63 -23.38
N THR A 270 13.23 -12.78 -24.36
CA THR A 270 13.96 -11.52 -24.52
C THR A 270 13.60 -10.54 -23.40
N ARG A 271 14.45 -9.53 -23.22
CA ARG A 271 14.24 -8.46 -22.23
C ARG A 271 12.88 -7.80 -22.41
N GLU A 272 12.50 -7.52 -23.65
CA GLU A 272 11.26 -6.84 -24.03
C GLU A 272 10.05 -7.70 -23.69
N GLN A 273 10.09 -9.01 -23.98
CA GLN A 273 9.03 -9.94 -23.67
C GLN A 273 8.79 -10.05 -22.15
N VAL A 274 9.86 -10.07 -21.35
CA VAL A 274 9.77 -10.09 -19.88
C VAL A 274 9.19 -8.79 -19.33
N VAL A 275 9.58 -7.64 -19.87
CA VAL A 275 8.98 -6.35 -19.48
C VAL A 275 7.49 -6.33 -19.81
N GLU A 276 7.09 -6.85 -20.97
CA GLU A 276 5.68 -6.90 -21.36
C GLU A 276 4.87 -7.87 -20.50
N ARG A 277 5.43 -9.04 -20.16
CA ARG A 277 4.83 -9.94 -19.17
C ARG A 277 4.68 -9.25 -17.82
N MET A 278 5.70 -8.54 -17.35
CA MET A 278 5.64 -7.78 -16.10
C MET A 278 4.55 -6.72 -16.15
N ARG A 279 4.44 -5.97 -17.25
CA ARG A 279 3.38 -4.97 -17.45
C ARG A 279 1.99 -5.61 -17.39
N THR A 280 1.80 -6.74 -18.10
CA THR A 280 0.54 -7.49 -18.10
C THR A 280 0.17 -7.95 -16.69
N VAL A 281 1.11 -8.54 -15.96
CA VAL A 281 0.90 -9.03 -14.58
C VAL A 281 0.60 -7.89 -13.62
N LEU A 282 1.36 -6.81 -13.68
CA LEU A 282 1.20 -5.67 -12.77
C LEU A 282 0.03 -4.75 -13.16
N SER A 283 -0.54 -4.89 -14.35
CA SER A 283 -1.79 -4.20 -14.73
C SER A 283 -2.95 -4.57 -13.81
N LEU A 284 -2.90 -5.71 -13.13
CA LEU A 284 -3.84 -6.10 -12.06
C LEU A 284 -3.86 -5.11 -10.88
N THR A 285 -2.83 -4.28 -10.76
CA THR A 285 -2.72 -3.24 -9.73
C THR A 285 -3.11 -1.85 -10.23
N ASP A 286 -3.70 -1.75 -11.43
CA ASP A 286 -4.09 -0.46 -11.98
C ASP A 286 -5.38 0.07 -11.33
N VAL A 287 -5.26 1.19 -10.62
CA VAL A 287 -6.39 1.84 -9.95
C VAL A 287 -7.46 2.34 -10.93
N THR A 288 -7.15 2.50 -12.21
CA THR A 288 -8.13 2.93 -13.22
C THR A 288 -9.15 1.84 -13.56
N GLN A 289 -8.88 0.58 -13.21
CA GLN A 289 -9.82 -0.53 -13.34
C GLN A 289 -10.81 -0.62 -12.18
N PHE A 290 -10.61 0.18 -11.12
CA PHE A 290 -11.48 0.21 -9.95
C PHE A 290 -12.61 1.23 -10.14
N PRO A 291 -13.77 1.02 -9.50
CA PRO A 291 -14.87 1.96 -9.60
C PRO A 291 -14.49 3.34 -9.04
N PRO A 292 -15.12 4.43 -9.49
CA PRO A 292 -14.94 5.72 -8.85
C PRO A 292 -15.38 5.65 -7.36
N PRO A 293 -14.64 6.29 -6.44
CA PRO A 293 -15.05 6.39 -5.04
C PRO A 293 -16.44 6.99 -4.87
N LYS A 294 -17.14 6.61 -3.80
CA LYS A 294 -18.52 7.05 -3.53
C LYS A 294 -18.67 8.56 -3.40
N ASN A 295 -17.64 9.23 -2.91
CA ASN A 295 -17.55 10.68 -2.87
C ASN A 295 -16.20 11.13 -3.45
N PRO A 296 -16.13 11.50 -4.74
CA PRO A 296 -14.89 11.99 -5.33
C PRO A 296 -14.32 13.25 -4.66
N ASN A 297 -15.15 14.07 -4.01
CA ASN A 297 -14.69 15.29 -3.33
C ASN A 297 -13.90 14.99 -2.05
N SER A 298 -14.06 13.80 -1.45
CA SER A 298 -13.24 13.37 -0.32
C SER A 298 -11.93 12.72 -0.75
N VAL A 299 -11.57 12.77 -2.04
CA VAL A 299 -10.33 12.20 -2.57
C VAL A 299 -9.34 13.32 -2.87
N ILE A 300 -8.16 13.26 -2.27
CA ILE A 300 -7.08 14.21 -2.53
C ILE A 300 -5.86 13.45 -3.03
N PHE A 301 -5.52 13.64 -4.30
CA PHE A 301 -4.28 13.13 -4.89
C PHE A 301 -3.15 14.12 -4.65
N VAL A 302 -2.08 13.65 -4.01
CA VAL A 302 -0.85 14.43 -3.91
C VAL A 302 0.17 13.84 -4.85
N ALA A 303 0.40 14.54 -5.96
CA ALA A 303 1.43 14.21 -6.93
C ALA A 303 2.64 15.14 -6.75
N ALA A 304 3.83 14.63 -7.05
CA ALA A 304 5.01 15.45 -7.22
C ALA A 304 5.77 14.98 -8.46
N THR A 305 6.42 15.93 -9.12
CA THR A 305 7.29 15.67 -10.27
C THR A 305 8.72 15.30 -9.85
N VAL A 306 9.07 15.42 -8.55
CA VAL A 306 10.41 15.11 -7.98
C VAL A 306 10.29 14.63 -6.53
N ILE A 307 11.09 13.64 -6.12
CA ILE A 307 11.29 13.20 -4.72
C ILE A 307 12.66 13.73 -4.25
N LEU A 308 12.78 15.04 -4.02
CA LEU A 308 13.96 15.58 -3.34
C LEU A 308 13.87 15.21 -1.85
N LEU A 309 14.81 14.41 -1.37
CA LEU A 309 14.90 13.95 0.03
C LEU A 309 14.73 15.09 1.06
N SER A 310 15.15 16.30 0.74
CA SER A 310 15.00 17.49 1.59
C SER A 310 13.56 18.01 1.68
N ILE A 311 12.76 17.94 0.61
CA ILE A 311 11.34 18.34 0.59
C ILE A 311 10.47 17.32 1.35
N LEU A 312 10.83 16.04 1.27
CA LEU A 312 10.08 14.97 1.95
C LEU A 312 10.13 15.03 3.47
N VAL A 313 11.19 15.58 4.05
CA VAL A 313 11.38 15.54 5.52
C VAL A 313 10.64 16.69 6.21
N TYR A 314 10.62 17.89 5.61
CA TYR A 314 10.09 19.09 6.27
C TYR A 314 8.71 19.52 5.78
N PHE A 315 8.44 19.44 4.48
CA PHE A 315 7.19 19.96 3.91
C PHE A 315 6.09 18.89 3.86
N LEU A 316 6.48 17.64 3.61
CA LEU A 316 5.56 16.52 3.43
C LEU A 316 4.62 16.28 4.61
N PRO A 317 5.07 16.31 5.87
CA PRO A 317 4.17 16.09 7.00
C PRO A 317 3.08 17.17 7.09
N PHE A 318 3.43 18.42 6.80
CA PHE A 318 2.47 19.53 6.81
C PHE A 318 1.43 19.40 5.69
N VAL A 319 1.88 19.17 4.46
CA VAL A 319 0.97 18.93 3.32
C VAL A 319 0.07 17.73 3.59
N PHE A 320 0.64 16.64 4.11
CA PHE A 320 -0.11 15.44 4.48
C PHE A 320 -1.25 15.74 5.48
N VAL A 321 -0.94 16.46 6.56
CA VAL A 321 -1.95 16.82 7.58
C VAL A 321 -3.04 17.70 6.99
N MET A 322 -2.68 18.71 6.19
CA MET A 322 -3.66 19.58 5.53
C MET A 322 -4.59 18.80 4.59
N CYS A 323 -4.03 17.94 3.73
CA CYS A 323 -4.82 17.12 2.83
C CYS A 323 -5.71 16.13 3.60
N CYS A 324 -5.21 15.53 4.67
CA CYS A 324 -5.97 14.62 5.51
C CYS A 324 -7.19 15.32 6.14
N VAL A 325 -6.99 16.51 6.72
CA VAL A 325 -8.07 17.32 7.31
C VAL A 325 -9.06 17.74 6.24
N SER A 326 -8.58 18.25 5.10
CA SER A 326 -9.43 18.70 4.00
C SER A 326 -10.29 17.58 3.42
N SER A 327 -9.71 16.39 3.23
CA SER A 327 -10.40 15.20 2.72
C SER A 327 -11.52 14.75 3.67
N LEU A 328 -11.28 14.79 5.00
CA LEU A 328 -12.27 14.44 6.02
C LEU A 328 -13.41 15.46 6.16
N ILE A 329 -13.17 16.73 5.82
CA ILE A 329 -14.22 17.77 5.84
C ILE A 329 -15.31 17.49 4.80
N HIS A 330 -14.97 16.81 3.70
CA HIS A 330 -15.92 16.44 2.65
C HIS A 330 -16.79 15.20 2.97
N LEU A 331 -16.61 14.58 4.15
CA LEU A 331 -17.46 13.48 4.66
C LEU A 331 -18.51 14.01 5.63
#